data_AF-A0A2R6JK59-F1
#
_entry.id   AF-A0A2R6JK59-F1
#
_cell.length_a   1.000
_cell.length_b   1.000
_cell.length_c   1.000
_cell.angle_alpha   90.00
_cell.angle_beta   90.00
_cell.angle_gamma   90.00
#
_symmetry.space_group_name_H-M   'P 1'
#
loop_
_entity.id
_entity.type
_entity.pdbx_description
1 polymer ?
#
loop_
_entity_poly.entity_id
_entity_poly.type
_entity_poly.pdbx_seq_one_letter_code
_entity_poly.pdbx_strand_id
1 'polypeptide(L)'
;MRIEVLGDGPPEVAVVGGIHGDEPCGVRAVEHLLASDLSVRRPVAFVVANEEAVDRGVRYVEEDLNRAFPPLGVDHDEFAFSNTHEGRLARRMYDRLEDCLSLAIHSTRSYPHPFSVVVDPDAEQLDVCARLPTDLVVDSTAIPDGRFLEACPAVEVEAGYQGSQAATDDAIDVARAFLAATGVIDGPAVPGEKSLFRVRRPIPKRAGGGYDVFVRNFERVPAGEPFAAVDGELVYAEREFYPVLLSSHGYRDLFGYEADRAGTITPEGGIVEDVITPGAAGSAADQSDRPVEGDAPAEGDVQVEGEATAEKPVASDPNDPDGESDD
;
A
#
# COMPACT_ATOMS: atom_id res chain seq x y z
N MET A 1 -21.74 4.98 7.18
CA MET A 1 -21.61 4.37 5.85
C MET A 1 -22.71 4.91 4.97
N ARG A 2 -22.32 5.63 3.92
CA ARG A 2 -23.22 6.14 2.89
C ARG A 2 -23.02 5.29 1.64
N ILE A 3 -24.13 4.89 1.02
CA ILE A 3 -24.14 4.19 -0.26
C ILE A 3 -25.07 4.96 -1.18
N GLU A 4 -24.55 5.35 -2.33
CA GLU A 4 -25.31 5.96 -3.42
C GLU A 4 -25.20 5.07 -4.65
N VAL A 5 -26.33 4.74 -5.27
CA VAL A 5 -26.36 3.86 -6.44
C VAL A 5 -26.74 4.69 -7.66
N LEU A 6 -25.93 4.61 -8.72
CA LEU A 6 -26.26 5.14 -10.04
C LEU A 6 -26.67 4.00 -10.97
N GLY A 7 -27.78 4.15 -11.68
CA GLY A 7 -28.35 3.15 -12.58
C GLY A 7 -29.52 2.35 -11.95
N ASP A 8 -30.25 1.63 -12.80
CA ASP A 8 -31.45 0.88 -12.40
C ASP A 8 -31.15 -0.59 -12.06
N GLY A 9 -31.42 -1.01 -10.83
CA GLY A 9 -31.25 -2.40 -10.38
C GLY A 9 -30.17 -2.57 -9.29
N PRO A 10 -29.94 -3.80 -8.82
CA PRO A 10 -28.87 -4.08 -7.87
C PRO A 10 -27.49 -3.83 -8.53
N PRO A 11 -26.56 -3.16 -7.84
CA PRO A 11 -25.19 -3.00 -8.33
C PRO A 11 -24.42 -4.32 -8.26
N GLU A 12 -23.60 -4.56 -9.28
CA GLU A 12 -22.60 -5.63 -9.32
C GLU A 12 -21.17 -5.07 -9.26
N VAL A 13 -21.05 -3.74 -9.23
CA VAL A 13 -19.78 -3.01 -9.21
C VAL A 13 -19.85 -1.95 -8.11
N ALA A 14 -18.77 -1.76 -7.37
CA ALA A 14 -18.69 -0.73 -6.34
C ALA A 14 -17.37 0.05 -6.36
N VAL A 15 -17.42 1.34 -6.01
CA VAL A 15 -16.25 2.17 -5.70
C VAL A 15 -16.33 2.56 -4.24
N VAL A 16 -15.32 2.18 -3.46
CA VAL A 16 -15.30 2.32 -1.99
C VAL A 16 -14.17 3.25 -1.59
N GLY A 17 -14.52 4.32 -0.88
CA GLY A 17 -13.59 5.24 -0.24
C GLY A 17 -13.85 5.36 1.26
N GLY A 18 -12.87 5.89 1.99
CA GLY A 18 -13.02 6.18 3.43
C GLY A 18 -13.10 4.94 4.30
N ILE A 19 -12.43 3.85 3.93
CA ILE A 19 -12.19 2.71 4.82
C ILE A 19 -11.35 3.19 6.01
N HIS A 20 -10.28 3.96 5.74
CA HIS A 20 -9.59 4.78 6.73
C HIS A 20 -10.02 6.24 6.58
N GLY A 21 -10.43 6.87 7.69
CA GLY A 21 -10.98 8.22 7.67
C GLY A 21 -9.95 9.33 7.42
N ASP A 22 -8.67 9.07 7.66
CA ASP A 22 -7.56 10.00 7.42
C ASP A 22 -6.97 9.89 6.00
N GLU A 23 -7.56 9.09 5.11
CA GLU A 23 -7.17 8.91 3.70
C GLU A 23 -8.24 9.52 2.77
N PRO A 24 -8.26 10.85 2.58
CA PRO A 24 -9.38 11.54 1.95
C PRO A 24 -9.51 11.33 0.43
N CYS A 25 -8.49 10.78 -0.25
CA CYS A 25 -8.48 10.64 -1.71
C CYS A 25 -9.65 9.79 -2.24
N GLY A 26 -9.94 8.64 -1.60
CA GLY A 26 -11.04 7.76 -2.00
C GLY A 26 -12.41 8.41 -1.80
N VAL A 27 -12.60 9.13 -0.69
CA VAL A 27 -13.84 9.88 -0.43
C VAL A 27 -14.02 10.97 -1.49
N ARG A 28 -12.98 11.74 -1.77
CA ARG A 28 -13.01 12.79 -2.81
C ARG A 28 -13.28 12.23 -4.19
N ALA A 29 -12.72 11.07 -4.53
CA ALA A 29 -12.99 10.40 -5.80
C ALA A 29 -14.46 10.00 -5.93
N VAL A 30 -15.05 9.43 -4.87
CA VAL A 30 -16.49 9.11 -4.80
C VAL A 30 -17.34 10.37 -4.99
N GLU A 31 -17.08 11.43 -4.21
CA GLU A 31 -17.83 12.69 -4.32
C GLU A 31 -17.72 13.32 -5.71
N HIS A 32 -16.52 13.32 -6.29
CA HIS A 32 -16.27 13.85 -7.63
C HIS A 32 -17.05 13.10 -8.70
N LEU A 33 -17.13 11.77 -8.59
CA LEU A 33 -17.87 10.92 -9.53
C LEU A 33 -19.38 11.08 -9.38
N LEU A 34 -19.90 11.19 -8.15
CA LEU A 34 -21.32 11.46 -7.89
C LEU A 34 -21.75 12.86 -8.37
N ALA A 35 -20.87 13.84 -8.26
CA ALA A 35 -21.09 15.19 -8.80
C ALA A 35 -20.90 15.27 -10.33
N SER A 36 -20.31 14.24 -10.94
CA SER A 36 -20.13 14.16 -12.40
C SER A 36 -21.39 13.65 -13.07
N ASP A 37 -21.70 14.15 -14.27
CA ASP A 37 -22.81 13.65 -15.12
C ASP A 37 -22.41 12.32 -15.79
N LEU A 38 -22.28 11.26 -14.99
CA LEU A 38 -21.88 9.93 -15.46
C LEU A 38 -23.03 9.23 -16.19
N SER A 39 -22.81 8.95 -17.48
CA SER A 39 -23.70 8.10 -18.28
C SER A 39 -23.42 6.62 -17.99
N VAL A 40 -24.03 6.09 -16.93
CA VAL A 40 -23.85 4.68 -16.54
C VAL A 40 -24.65 3.73 -17.43
N ARG A 41 -24.03 2.61 -17.82
CA ARG A 41 -24.60 1.55 -18.67
C ARG A 41 -25.19 0.40 -17.85
N ARG A 42 -24.76 0.27 -16.60
CA ARG A 42 -25.20 -0.72 -15.62
C ARG A 42 -25.08 -0.15 -14.20
N PRO A 43 -25.80 -0.69 -13.21
CA PRO A 43 -25.81 -0.12 -11.86
C PRO A 43 -24.46 -0.23 -11.16
N VAL A 44 -24.08 0.81 -10.43
CA VAL A 44 -22.85 0.90 -9.64
C VAL A 44 -23.12 1.53 -8.28
N ALA A 45 -22.49 1.00 -7.23
CA ALA A 45 -22.51 1.58 -5.89
C ALA A 45 -21.29 2.48 -5.66
N PHE A 46 -21.51 3.66 -5.09
CA PHE A 46 -20.49 4.53 -4.55
C PHE A 46 -20.61 4.55 -3.03
N VAL A 47 -19.52 4.19 -2.35
CA VAL A 47 -19.53 3.94 -0.91
C VAL A 47 -18.53 4.85 -0.21
N VAL A 48 -19.01 5.58 0.80
CA VAL A 48 -18.17 6.18 1.84
C VAL A 48 -18.31 5.31 3.09
N ALA A 49 -17.29 4.51 3.37
CA ALA A 49 -17.36 3.42 4.35
C ALA A 49 -17.53 3.96 5.79
N ASN A 50 -16.54 4.69 6.31
CA ASN A 50 -16.51 5.17 7.68
C ASN A 50 -16.64 6.70 7.78
N GLU A 51 -17.85 7.21 7.51
CA GLU A 51 -18.16 8.65 7.59
C GLU A 51 -17.74 9.30 8.92
N GLU A 52 -17.89 8.59 10.05
CA GLU A 52 -17.50 9.13 11.36
C GLU A 52 -15.98 9.32 11.48
N ALA A 53 -15.19 8.35 10.99
CA ALA A 53 -13.73 8.49 10.96
C ALA A 53 -13.30 9.60 9.99
N VAL A 54 -13.98 9.71 8.84
CA VAL A 54 -13.74 10.76 7.82
C VAL A 54 -14.01 12.15 8.40
N ASP A 55 -15.16 12.35 9.05
CA ASP A 55 -15.54 13.63 9.67
C ASP A 55 -14.56 14.07 10.75
N ARG A 56 -13.96 13.10 11.45
CA ARG A 56 -12.96 13.32 12.50
C ARG A 56 -11.53 13.44 11.97
N GLY A 57 -11.28 13.11 10.71
CA GLY A 57 -9.93 13.04 10.12
C GLY A 57 -9.00 12.05 10.83
N VAL A 58 -9.56 10.96 11.36
CA VAL A 58 -8.79 9.89 12.04
C VAL A 58 -8.87 8.60 11.24
N ARG A 59 -7.86 7.74 11.36
CA ARG A 59 -7.83 6.44 10.66
C ARG A 59 -9.08 5.59 10.96
N TYR A 60 -9.43 5.49 12.24
CA TYR A 60 -10.59 4.74 12.74
C TYR A 60 -11.06 5.30 14.08
N VAL A 61 -12.25 4.88 14.51
CA VAL A 61 -12.93 5.29 15.75
C VAL A 61 -12.62 4.34 16.91
N GLU A 62 -12.89 3.03 16.76
CA GLU A 62 -12.67 2.03 17.81
C GLU A 62 -11.61 0.97 17.42
N GLU A 63 -11.66 0.45 16.20
CA GLU A 63 -10.65 -0.48 15.66
C GLU A 63 -10.43 -0.26 14.16
N ASP A 64 -9.36 -0.79 13.58
CA ASP A 64 -9.11 -0.61 12.14
C ASP A 64 -10.18 -1.36 11.30
N LEU A 65 -10.98 -0.63 10.52
CA LEU A 65 -12.02 -1.21 9.68
C LEU A 65 -11.44 -2.22 8.68
N ASN A 66 -10.24 -1.97 8.16
CA ASN A 66 -9.58 -2.90 7.25
C ASN A 66 -8.94 -4.09 7.99
N ARG A 67 -9.33 -4.36 9.24
CA ARG A 67 -8.96 -5.55 10.03
C ARG A 67 -10.19 -6.22 10.67
N ALA A 68 -11.38 -5.72 10.36
CA ALA A 68 -12.65 -6.14 10.96
C ALA A 68 -13.45 -7.12 10.08
N PHE A 69 -12.86 -7.58 8.96
CA PHE A 69 -13.48 -8.54 8.05
C PHE A 69 -12.99 -9.97 8.30
N PRO A 70 -13.73 -10.99 7.83
CA PRO A 70 -13.26 -12.37 7.81
C PRO A 70 -11.93 -12.49 7.06
N PRO A 71 -10.87 -13.05 7.67
CA PRO A 71 -9.62 -13.28 6.97
C PRO A 71 -9.76 -14.32 5.86
N LEU A 72 -8.84 -14.30 4.88
CA LEU A 72 -8.85 -15.26 3.78
C LEU A 72 -8.94 -16.72 4.27
N GLY A 73 -9.90 -17.47 3.73
CA GLY A 73 -10.13 -18.88 4.06
C GLY A 73 -10.97 -19.11 5.33
N VAL A 74 -11.43 -18.06 6.00
CA VAL A 74 -12.40 -18.15 7.10
C VAL A 74 -13.82 -18.05 6.53
N ASP A 75 -14.69 -18.96 6.94
CA ASP A 75 -16.10 -18.92 6.56
C ASP A 75 -16.79 -17.68 7.17
N HIS A 76 -17.46 -16.91 6.33
CA HIS A 76 -18.14 -15.68 6.69
C HIS A 76 -19.34 -15.91 7.64
N ASP A 77 -20.03 -17.04 7.51
CA ASP A 77 -21.16 -17.40 8.37
C ASP A 77 -20.67 -17.80 9.78
N GLU A 78 -19.41 -18.21 9.91
CA GLU A 78 -18.77 -18.55 11.18
C GLU A 78 -18.01 -17.37 11.80
N PHE A 79 -17.72 -16.33 11.02
CA PHE A 79 -16.99 -15.17 11.50
C PHE A 79 -17.86 -14.28 12.41
N ALA A 80 -17.41 -14.13 13.65
CA ALA A 80 -18.03 -13.24 14.61
C ALA A 80 -17.49 -11.80 14.47
N PHE A 81 -18.23 -10.96 13.73
CA PHE A 81 -17.98 -9.53 13.69
C PHE A 81 -18.01 -8.93 15.11
N SER A 82 -17.05 -8.07 15.42
CA SER A 82 -16.99 -7.38 16.70
C SER A 82 -18.20 -6.42 16.85
N ASN A 83 -18.57 -6.09 18.09
CA ASN A 83 -19.60 -5.07 18.35
C ASN A 83 -19.00 -3.66 18.52
N THR A 84 -17.90 -3.37 17.83
CA THR A 84 -17.37 -2.00 17.70
C THR A 84 -18.11 -1.26 16.58
N HIS A 85 -17.84 0.03 16.42
CA HIS A 85 -18.26 0.84 15.28
C HIS A 85 -17.81 0.23 13.97
N GLU A 86 -16.51 -0.08 13.84
CA GLU A 86 -15.95 -0.70 12.65
C GLU A 86 -16.42 -2.14 12.43
N GLY A 87 -16.59 -2.96 13.46
CA GLY A 87 -17.14 -4.31 13.31
C GLY A 87 -18.57 -4.32 12.76
N ARG A 88 -19.42 -3.40 13.24
CA ARG A 88 -20.77 -3.17 12.67
C ARG A 88 -20.71 -2.64 11.24
N LEU A 89 -19.72 -1.80 10.91
CA LEU A 89 -19.51 -1.32 9.54
C LEU A 89 -19.06 -2.44 8.61
N ALA A 90 -18.09 -3.25 9.02
CA ALA A 90 -17.58 -4.38 8.26
C ALA A 90 -18.71 -5.36 7.91
N ARG A 91 -19.56 -5.72 8.89
CA ARG A 91 -20.74 -6.57 8.62
C ARG A 91 -21.65 -5.95 7.56
N ARG A 92 -21.99 -4.66 7.71
CA ARG A 92 -22.84 -3.95 6.75
C ARG A 92 -22.22 -3.81 5.36
N MET A 93 -20.91 -3.63 5.27
CA MET A 93 -20.20 -3.57 4.00
C MET A 93 -20.21 -4.93 3.32
N TYR A 94 -19.87 -6.00 4.06
CA TYR A 94 -19.90 -7.36 3.57
C TYR A 94 -21.30 -7.73 3.02
N ASP A 95 -22.35 -7.57 3.82
CA ASP A 95 -23.75 -7.87 3.44
C ASP A 95 -24.23 -7.09 2.20
N ARG A 96 -23.53 -6.03 1.79
CA ARG A 96 -23.91 -5.16 0.67
C ARG A 96 -23.02 -5.32 -0.56
N LEU A 97 -21.80 -5.81 -0.38
CA LEU A 97 -20.75 -5.78 -1.40
C LEU A 97 -20.15 -7.16 -1.68
N GLU A 98 -20.58 -8.22 -0.98
CA GLU A 98 -20.10 -9.59 -1.23
C GLU A 98 -20.29 -10.06 -2.67
N ASP A 99 -21.35 -9.60 -3.35
CA ASP A 99 -21.65 -9.89 -4.75
C ASP A 99 -21.15 -8.81 -5.72
N CYS A 100 -20.43 -7.79 -5.23
CA CYS A 100 -19.93 -6.69 -6.04
C CYS A 100 -18.43 -6.81 -6.28
N LEU A 101 -18.00 -6.71 -7.54
CA LEU A 101 -16.61 -6.40 -7.83
C LEU A 101 -16.32 -4.95 -7.41
N SER A 102 -15.44 -4.78 -6.43
CA SER A 102 -15.21 -3.51 -5.76
C SER A 102 -13.82 -2.93 -6.07
N LEU A 103 -13.74 -1.62 -6.28
CA LEU A 103 -12.49 -0.87 -6.17
C LEU A 103 -12.43 -0.22 -4.79
N ALA A 104 -11.47 -0.63 -3.95
CA ALA A 104 -11.24 -0.01 -2.65
C ALA A 104 -10.03 0.93 -2.73
N ILE A 105 -10.24 2.21 -2.42
CA ILE A 105 -9.24 3.26 -2.60
C ILE A 105 -8.62 3.64 -1.25
N HIS A 106 -7.29 3.51 -1.20
CA HIS A 106 -6.42 3.85 -0.09
C HIS A 106 -5.39 4.90 -0.50
N SER A 107 -4.64 5.39 0.49
CA SER A 107 -3.40 6.14 0.24
C SER A 107 -2.34 5.78 1.27
N THR A 108 -1.08 6.04 0.93
CA THR A 108 0.06 5.59 1.71
C THR A 108 1.00 6.74 2.06
N ARG A 109 1.92 6.51 2.99
CA ARG A 109 3.04 7.41 3.30
C ARG A 109 4.36 6.97 2.68
N SER A 110 4.36 5.91 1.87
CA SER A 110 5.58 5.22 1.44
C SER A 110 5.95 5.42 -0.03
N TYR A 111 4.98 5.75 -0.88
CA TYR A 111 5.16 5.74 -2.34
C TYR A 111 4.27 6.79 -3.02
N PRO A 112 4.78 7.53 -4.02
CA PRO A 112 4.05 8.65 -4.63
C PRO A 112 3.04 8.25 -5.70
N HIS A 113 3.17 7.07 -6.32
CA HIS A 113 2.41 6.69 -7.51
C HIS A 113 1.37 5.60 -7.20
N PRO A 114 0.26 5.54 -7.95
CA PRO A 114 -0.77 4.54 -7.72
C PRO A 114 -0.29 3.12 -8.06
N PHE A 115 -0.65 2.16 -7.21
CA PHE A 115 -0.46 0.73 -7.49
C PHE A 115 -1.63 -0.10 -6.98
N SER A 116 -1.88 -1.23 -7.64
CA SER A 116 -2.98 -2.13 -7.28
C SER A 116 -2.53 -3.15 -6.24
N VAL A 117 -3.44 -3.55 -5.36
CA VAL A 117 -3.25 -4.61 -4.37
C VAL A 117 -4.37 -5.63 -4.54
N VAL A 118 -3.99 -6.91 -4.52
CA VAL A 118 -4.91 -8.04 -4.67
C VAL A 118 -4.62 -9.12 -3.62
N VAL A 119 -5.60 -9.99 -3.40
CA VAL A 119 -5.50 -11.22 -2.62
C VAL A 119 -6.16 -12.32 -3.44
N ASP A 120 -5.44 -13.42 -3.62
CA ASP A 120 -5.82 -14.62 -4.39
C ASP A 120 -6.63 -14.28 -5.67
N PRO A 121 -6.07 -13.43 -6.56
CA PRO A 121 -6.87 -12.82 -7.62
C PRO A 121 -7.34 -13.84 -8.65
N ASP A 122 -8.59 -13.72 -9.05
CA ASP A 122 -9.14 -14.44 -10.20
C ASP A 122 -8.84 -13.72 -11.54
N ALA A 123 -9.31 -14.32 -12.64
CA ALA A 123 -9.10 -13.77 -13.98
C ALA A 123 -9.78 -12.40 -14.19
N GLU A 124 -10.90 -12.13 -13.52
CA GLU A 124 -11.61 -10.86 -13.65
C GLU A 124 -10.85 -9.73 -12.94
N GLN A 125 -10.38 -9.97 -11.72
CA GLN A 125 -9.53 -9.02 -10.99
C GLN A 125 -8.22 -8.74 -11.73
N LEU A 126 -7.62 -9.75 -12.38
CA LEU A 126 -6.41 -9.57 -13.18
C LEU A 126 -6.66 -8.77 -14.47
N ASP A 127 -7.76 -8.99 -15.20
CA ASP A 127 -8.13 -8.17 -16.37
C ASP A 127 -8.38 -6.72 -15.96
N VAL A 128 -9.06 -6.49 -14.82
CA VAL A 128 -9.22 -5.14 -14.26
C VAL A 128 -7.86 -4.52 -13.97
N CYS A 129 -6.97 -5.21 -13.25
CA CYS A 129 -5.64 -4.69 -12.93
C CYS A 129 -4.85 -4.31 -14.19
N ALA A 130 -4.94 -5.10 -15.26
CA ALA A 130 -4.27 -4.80 -16.53
C ALA A 130 -4.77 -3.47 -17.16
N ARG A 131 -6.02 -3.07 -16.90
CA ARG A 131 -6.67 -1.87 -17.45
C ARG A 131 -6.57 -0.63 -16.55
N LEU A 132 -6.21 -0.79 -15.29
CA LEU A 132 -6.03 0.35 -14.38
C LEU A 132 -4.77 1.16 -14.75
N PRO A 133 -4.76 2.49 -14.49
CA PRO A 133 -3.62 3.36 -14.72
C PRO A 133 -2.57 3.23 -13.61
N THR A 134 -2.22 1.99 -13.26
CA THR A 134 -1.15 1.65 -12.33
C THR A 134 -0.02 0.97 -13.09
N ASP A 135 1.22 1.04 -12.61
CA ASP A 135 2.35 0.32 -13.23
C ASP A 135 2.65 -1.02 -12.54
N LEU A 136 2.15 -1.16 -11.31
CA LEU A 136 2.51 -2.21 -10.36
C LEU A 136 1.26 -2.88 -9.80
N VAL A 137 1.35 -4.19 -9.60
CA VAL A 137 0.37 -5.00 -8.86
C VAL A 137 1.09 -5.70 -7.72
N VAL A 138 0.52 -5.61 -6.52
CA VAL A 138 0.99 -6.27 -5.32
C VAL A 138 0.01 -7.37 -4.95
N ASP A 139 0.47 -8.61 -5.03
CA ASP A 139 -0.23 -9.76 -4.47
C ASP A 139 0.14 -9.89 -2.98
N SER A 140 -0.86 -9.73 -2.13
CA SER A 140 -0.74 -9.72 -0.68
C SER A 140 -1.36 -10.96 -0.01
N THR A 141 -1.59 -12.02 -0.78
CA THR A 141 -2.26 -13.27 -0.32
C THR A 141 -1.60 -13.90 0.90
N ALA A 142 -0.27 -13.80 1.01
CA ALA A 142 0.48 -14.42 2.10
C ALA A 142 0.20 -13.82 3.50
N ILE A 143 -0.44 -12.65 3.57
CA ILE A 143 -0.68 -11.91 4.82
C ILE A 143 -2.19 -11.71 5.02
N PRO A 144 -2.93 -12.77 5.41
CA PRO A 144 -4.32 -12.62 5.81
C PRO A 144 -4.38 -11.86 7.13
N ASP A 145 -5.16 -10.78 7.16
CA ASP A 145 -5.27 -9.88 8.32
C ASP A 145 -6.70 -9.33 8.50
N GLY A 146 -7.70 -9.96 7.86
CA GLY A 146 -9.10 -9.55 8.01
C GLY A 146 -9.44 -8.26 7.26
N ARG A 147 -8.86 -8.10 6.08
CA ARG A 147 -9.04 -6.94 5.20
C ARG A 147 -10.28 -7.08 4.31
N PHE A 148 -10.78 -5.95 3.80
CA PHE A 148 -11.95 -5.93 2.92
C PHE A 148 -11.72 -6.78 1.65
N LEU A 149 -10.55 -6.66 1.00
CA LEU A 149 -10.21 -7.46 -0.19
C LEU A 149 -10.06 -8.97 0.06
N GLU A 150 -10.00 -9.42 1.33
CA GLU A 150 -10.00 -10.85 1.67
C GLU A 150 -11.42 -11.40 1.75
N ALA A 151 -12.41 -10.52 1.93
CA ALA A 151 -13.79 -10.90 2.23
C ALA A 151 -14.79 -10.59 1.11
N CYS A 152 -14.46 -9.70 0.18
CA CYS A 152 -15.30 -9.37 -0.97
C CYS A 152 -14.44 -9.37 -2.24
N PRO A 153 -15.03 -9.64 -3.43
CA PRO A 153 -14.32 -9.51 -4.70
C PRO A 153 -13.84 -8.07 -4.89
N ALA A 154 -12.55 -7.81 -4.72
CA ALA A 154 -12.05 -6.44 -4.76
C ALA A 154 -10.65 -6.33 -5.36
N VAL A 155 -10.40 -5.17 -5.96
CA VAL A 155 -9.05 -4.66 -6.23
C VAL A 155 -8.87 -3.45 -5.33
N GLU A 156 -7.84 -3.48 -4.49
CA GLU A 156 -7.44 -2.31 -3.71
C GLU A 156 -6.45 -1.47 -4.54
N VAL A 157 -6.46 -0.15 -4.34
CA VAL A 157 -5.45 0.75 -4.92
C VAL A 157 -4.92 1.68 -3.85
N GLU A 158 -3.60 1.74 -3.75
CA GLU A 158 -2.89 2.76 -2.97
C GLU A 158 -2.60 3.93 -3.90
N ALA A 159 -3.37 5.02 -3.78
CA ALA A 159 -3.40 6.11 -4.77
C ALA A 159 -2.19 7.07 -4.71
N GLY A 160 -1.25 6.87 -3.80
CA GLY A 160 -0.08 7.74 -3.60
C GLY A 160 -0.04 8.38 -2.21
N TYR A 161 0.63 9.52 -2.08
CA TYR A 161 0.87 10.12 -0.77
C TYR A 161 -0.41 10.63 -0.08
N GLN A 162 -0.67 10.11 1.11
CA GLN A 162 -1.81 10.45 1.97
C GLN A 162 -1.95 11.98 2.15
N GLY A 163 -3.18 12.47 1.97
CA GLY A 163 -3.52 13.89 2.10
C GLY A 163 -3.09 14.79 0.94
N SER A 164 -2.33 14.27 -0.03
CA SER A 164 -1.88 15.05 -1.19
C SER A 164 -3.00 15.26 -2.23
N GLN A 165 -2.87 16.34 -3.01
CA GLN A 165 -3.74 16.56 -4.17
C GLN A 165 -3.49 15.50 -5.26
N ALA A 166 -2.23 15.12 -5.50
CA ALA A 166 -1.88 14.08 -6.47
C ALA A 166 -2.61 12.77 -6.19
N ALA A 167 -2.63 12.29 -4.93
CA ALA A 167 -3.38 11.10 -4.58
C ALA A 167 -4.90 11.22 -4.81
N THR A 168 -5.46 12.43 -4.73
CA THR A 168 -6.87 12.68 -5.07
C THR A 168 -7.11 12.57 -6.57
N ASP A 169 -6.23 13.18 -7.36
CA ASP A 169 -6.31 13.15 -8.83
C ASP A 169 -6.13 11.72 -9.34
N ASP A 170 -5.12 11.00 -8.83
CA ASP A 170 -4.85 9.59 -9.14
C ASP A 170 -6.04 8.70 -8.74
N ALA A 171 -6.65 8.92 -7.57
CA ALA A 171 -7.83 8.17 -7.14
C ALA A 171 -9.03 8.37 -8.09
N ILE A 172 -9.24 9.59 -8.60
CA ILE A 172 -10.31 9.88 -9.58
C ILE A 172 -10.03 9.15 -10.90
N ASP A 173 -8.79 9.21 -11.40
CA ASP A 173 -8.41 8.59 -12.67
C ASP A 173 -8.49 7.06 -12.60
N VAL A 174 -8.00 6.46 -11.52
CA VAL A 174 -8.14 5.02 -11.24
C VAL A 174 -9.61 4.62 -11.16
N ALA A 175 -10.43 5.37 -10.42
CA ALA A 175 -11.85 5.05 -10.28
C ALA A 175 -12.57 5.13 -11.64
N ARG A 176 -12.30 6.14 -12.46
CA ARG A 176 -12.86 6.22 -13.83
C ARG A 176 -12.41 5.06 -14.71
N ALA A 177 -11.14 4.68 -14.65
CA ALA A 177 -10.62 3.55 -15.40
C ALA A 177 -11.24 2.22 -14.95
N PHE A 178 -11.46 2.03 -13.65
CA PHE A 178 -12.17 0.88 -13.10
C PHE A 178 -13.62 0.81 -13.61
N LEU A 179 -14.35 1.93 -13.59
CA LEU A 179 -15.71 2.00 -14.15
C LEU A 179 -15.75 1.68 -15.64
N ALA A 180 -14.73 2.10 -16.42
CA ALA A 180 -14.62 1.76 -17.83
C ALA A 180 -14.25 0.27 -18.04
N ALA A 181 -13.32 -0.26 -17.25
CA ALA A 181 -12.87 -1.66 -17.30
C ALA A 181 -14.01 -2.65 -16.98
N THR A 182 -14.91 -2.27 -16.07
CA THR A 182 -16.09 -3.06 -15.67
C THR A 182 -17.33 -2.79 -16.54
N GLY A 183 -17.21 -1.93 -17.55
CA GLY A 183 -18.30 -1.57 -18.45
C GLY A 183 -19.43 -0.76 -17.81
N VAL A 184 -19.21 -0.16 -16.63
CA VAL A 184 -20.14 0.77 -16.00
C VAL A 184 -20.29 2.04 -16.82
N ILE A 185 -19.20 2.55 -17.38
CA ILE A 185 -19.21 3.72 -18.27
C ILE A 185 -18.54 3.40 -19.61
N ASP A 186 -18.91 4.11 -20.67
CA ASP A 186 -18.16 4.09 -21.92
C ASP A 186 -16.83 4.85 -21.74
N GLY A 187 -15.71 4.29 -22.18
CA GLY A 187 -14.41 4.94 -22.07
C GLY A 187 -13.25 4.04 -22.51
N PRO A 188 -12.06 4.61 -22.76
CA PRO A 188 -10.89 3.80 -23.04
C PRO A 188 -10.47 3.05 -21.77
N ALA A 189 -10.43 1.72 -21.84
CA ALA A 189 -9.77 0.87 -20.85
C ALA A 189 -8.66 0.11 -21.57
N VAL A 190 -7.54 0.81 -21.83
CA VAL A 190 -6.41 0.26 -22.60
C VAL A 190 -5.58 -0.62 -21.67
N PRO A 191 -5.52 -1.94 -21.89
CA PRO A 191 -4.70 -2.80 -21.06
C PRO A 191 -3.21 -2.52 -21.28
N GLY A 192 -2.43 -2.70 -20.23
CA GLY A 192 -0.98 -2.62 -20.26
C GLY A 192 -0.34 -3.66 -19.37
N GLU A 193 0.95 -3.93 -19.62
CA GLU A 193 1.75 -4.79 -18.78
C GLU A 193 1.99 -4.16 -17.40
N LYS A 194 1.87 -4.93 -16.32
CA LYS A 194 2.09 -4.48 -14.93
C LYS A 194 3.14 -5.33 -14.25
N SER A 195 4.09 -4.73 -13.54
CA SER A 195 5.03 -5.53 -12.73
C SER A 195 4.33 -6.13 -11.51
N LEU A 196 4.48 -7.44 -11.30
CA LEU A 196 3.88 -8.17 -10.19
C LEU A 196 4.88 -8.38 -9.07
N PHE A 197 4.51 -7.96 -7.86
CA PHE A 197 5.25 -8.20 -6.63
C PHE A 197 4.42 -9.05 -5.68
N ARG A 198 5.01 -10.08 -5.08
CA ARG A 198 4.34 -10.94 -4.09
C ARG A 198 4.88 -10.68 -2.71
N VAL A 199 4.03 -10.19 -1.81
CA VAL A 199 4.38 -10.00 -0.40
C VAL A 199 4.65 -11.35 0.24
N ARG A 200 5.69 -11.41 1.07
CA ARG A 200 6.05 -12.61 1.84
C ARG A 200 5.79 -12.47 3.33
N ARG A 201 6.28 -11.37 3.92
CA ARG A 201 6.23 -11.15 5.37
C ARG A 201 6.25 -9.67 5.73
N PRO A 202 5.65 -9.28 6.86
CA PRO A 202 5.82 -7.96 7.43
C PRO A 202 7.25 -7.77 7.97
N ILE A 203 7.71 -6.53 7.96
CA ILE A 203 8.96 -6.08 8.58
C ILE A 203 8.58 -5.35 9.88
N PRO A 204 8.71 -5.98 11.06
CA PRO A 204 8.32 -5.37 12.32
C PRO A 204 9.27 -4.23 12.71
N LYS A 205 8.72 -3.21 13.37
CA LYS A 205 9.50 -2.22 14.09
C LYS A 205 9.92 -2.80 15.43
N ARG A 206 11.21 -2.67 15.75
CA ARG A 206 11.69 -2.84 17.13
C ARG A 206 11.24 -1.63 17.94
N ALA A 207 11.05 -1.79 19.24
CA ALA A 207 10.76 -0.67 20.11
C ALA A 207 11.88 0.38 20.02
N GLY A 208 11.51 1.63 19.74
CA GLY A 208 12.43 2.76 19.60
C GLY A 208 11.70 4.08 19.47
N GLY A 209 12.44 5.19 19.62
CA GLY A 209 11.93 6.56 19.56
C GLY A 209 12.01 7.21 18.17
N GLY A 210 12.94 6.77 17.33
CA GLY A 210 13.15 7.25 15.96
C GLY A 210 13.29 6.11 14.96
N TYR A 211 12.73 6.31 13.76
CA TYR A 211 12.74 5.33 12.67
C TYR A 211 13.17 6.01 11.37
N ASP A 212 14.11 5.40 10.66
CA ASP A 212 14.57 5.86 9.36
C ASP A 212 14.45 4.73 8.32
N VAL A 213 14.23 5.11 7.06
CA VAL A 213 14.21 4.21 5.91
C VAL A 213 15.13 4.79 4.84
N PHE A 214 16.02 3.96 4.28
CA PHE A 214 17.07 4.38 3.35
C PHE A 214 16.87 3.89 1.93
N VAL A 215 15.90 3.00 1.71
CA VAL A 215 15.63 2.35 0.42
C VAL A 215 14.30 2.83 -0.15
N ARG A 216 14.12 2.59 -1.45
CA ARG A 216 12.89 2.92 -2.17
C ARG A 216 12.00 1.70 -2.32
N ASN A 217 10.69 1.92 -2.23
CA ASN A 217 9.72 0.87 -2.52
C ASN A 217 9.84 0.39 -3.96
N PHE A 218 9.63 -0.91 -4.16
CA PHE A 218 9.70 -1.62 -5.45
C PHE A 218 11.08 -1.65 -6.13
N GLU A 219 12.13 -1.15 -5.47
CA GLU A 219 13.52 -1.30 -5.91
C GLU A 219 14.19 -2.49 -5.18
N ARG A 220 15.11 -3.18 -5.86
CA ARG A 220 15.80 -4.35 -5.30
C ARG A 220 16.75 -3.95 -4.17
N VAL A 221 16.60 -4.56 -3.00
CA VAL A 221 17.52 -4.44 -1.86
C VAL A 221 18.37 -5.71 -1.76
N PRO A 222 19.70 -5.64 -1.96
CA PRO A 222 20.58 -6.80 -1.81
C PRO A 222 20.66 -7.31 -0.37
N ALA A 223 20.96 -8.60 -0.20
CA ALA A 223 21.32 -9.15 1.11
C ALA A 223 22.56 -8.42 1.68
N GLY A 224 22.50 -8.09 2.97
CA GLY A 224 23.54 -7.34 3.68
C GLY A 224 23.45 -5.81 3.55
N GLU A 225 22.53 -5.28 2.75
CA GLU A 225 22.35 -3.83 2.62
C GLU A 225 21.55 -3.25 3.81
N PRO A 226 21.99 -2.12 4.42
CA PRO A 226 21.18 -1.42 5.41
C PRO A 226 19.96 -0.77 4.74
N PHE A 227 18.75 -1.08 5.21
CA PHE A 227 17.53 -0.56 4.60
C PHE A 227 16.73 0.38 5.52
N ALA A 228 16.95 0.29 6.83
CA ALA A 228 16.27 1.10 7.84
C ALA A 228 17.17 1.31 9.06
N ALA A 229 16.75 2.18 9.98
CA ALA A 229 17.35 2.31 11.31
C ALA A 229 16.29 2.49 12.40
N VAL A 230 16.63 2.07 13.62
CA VAL A 230 15.85 2.34 14.84
C VAL A 230 16.79 3.00 15.84
N ASP A 231 16.48 4.22 16.27
CA ASP A 231 17.33 5.02 17.18
C ASP A 231 18.79 5.13 16.70
N GLY A 232 19.00 5.21 15.39
CA GLY A 232 20.32 5.26 14.74
C GLY A 232 21.01 3.91 14.57
N GLU A 233 20.47 2.81 15.11
CA GLU A 233 20.98 1.46 14.88
C GLU A 233 20.47 0.91 13.55
N LEU A 234 21.39 0.56 12.66
CA LEU A 234 21.08 0.07 11.32
C LEU A 234 20.41 -1.31 11.34
N VAL A 235 19.41 -1.47 10.47
CA VAL A 235 18.73 -2.72 10.16
C VAL A 235 19.14 -3.16 8.76
N TYR A 236 19.67 -4.39 8.67
CA TYR A 236 20.22 -4.95 7.44
C TYR A 236 19.28 -5.98 6.83
N ALA A 237 19.29 -6.05 5.50
CA ALA A 237 18.55 -7.06 4.75
C ALA A 237 19.17 -8.45 4.95
N GLU A 238 18.45 -9.37 5.57
CA GLU A 238 18.92 -10.76 5.76
C GLU A 238 19.09 -11.50 4.43
N ARG A 239 18.28 -11.13 3.44
CA ARG A 239 18.26 -11.67 2.09
C ARG A 239 17.83 -10.57 1.11
N GLU A 240 17.91 -10.87 -0.18
CA GLU A 240 17.33 -10.02 -1.20
C GLU A 240 15.80 -9.90 -1.04
N PHE A 241 15.28 -8.70 -1.22
CA PHE A 241 13.84 -8.42 -1.28
C PHE A 241 13.55 -7.11 -2.02
N TYR A 242 12.27 -6.87 -2.30
CA TYR A 242 11.72 -5.62 -2.81
C TYR A 242 10.81 -5.02 -1.72
N PRO A 243 11.08 -3.81 -1.21
CA PRO A 243 10.25 -3.20 -0.19
C PRO A 243 8.87 -2.82 -0.74
N VAL A 244 7.80 -3.14 0.00
CA VAL A 244 6.44 -2.71 -0.31
C VAL A 244 5.86 -2.00 0.91
N LEU A 245 5.26 -0.84 0.69
CA LEU A 245 4.71 0.01 1.76
C LEU A 245 5.71 0.34 2.89
N LEU A 246 7.00 0.33 2.58
CA LEU A 246 8.08 0.62 3.52
C LEU A 246 8.14 2.12 3.83
N SER A 247 7.92 2.48 5.09
CA SER A 247 7.96 3.85 5.60
C SER A 247 8.33 3.89 7.08
N SER A 248 9.04 4.95 7.49
CA SER A 248 9.32 5.22 8.91
C SER A 248 8.07 5.65 9.69
N HIS A 249 7.08 6.25 9.03
CA HIS A 249 5.93 6.88 9.69
C HIS A 249 4.57 6.39 9.18
N GLY A 250 4.56 5.29 8.40
CA GLY A 250 3.34 4.65 7.90
C GLY A 250 2.61 3.88 9.00
N TYR A 251 3.00 2.62 9.22
CA TYR A 251 2.43 1.78 10.27
C TYR A 251 3.05 2.09 11.63
N ARG A 252 2.27 1.89 12.70
CA ARG A 252 2.76 2.02 14.08
C ARG A 252 3.83 0.97 14.40
N ASP A 253 3.51 -0.29 14.11
CA ASP A 253 4.28 -1.44 14.58
C ASP A 253 5.12 -2.11 13.47
N LEU A 254 5.00 -1.64 12.22
CA LEU A 254 5.70 -2.17 11.05
C LEU A 254 6.47 -1.06 10.31
N PHE A 255 7.59 -1.43 9.68
CA PHE A 255 8.18 -0.60 8.64
C PHE A 255 7.42 -0.74 7.33
N GLY A 256 6.98 -1.94 6.98
CA GLY A 256 6.34 -2.28 5.71
C GLY A 256 6.47 -3.78 5.47
N TYR A 257 6.64 -4.20 4.23
CA TYR A 257 6.65 -5.61 3.85
C TYR A 257 7.84 -5.96 2.95
N GLU A 258 8.32 -7.20 3.11
CA GLU A 258 9.21 -7.81 2.12
C GLU A 258 8.39 -8.46 1.01
N ALA A 259 8.73 -8.19 -0.24
CA ALA A 259 8.18 -8.86 -1.41
C ALA A 259 9.26 -9.46 -2.31
N ASP A 260 8.85 -10.39 -3.18
CA ASP A 260 9.61 -10.85 -4.33
C ASP A 260 9.04 -10.23 -5.61
N ARG A 261 9.90 -9.93 -6.58
CA ARG A 261 9.45 -9.65 -7.95
C ARG A 261 9.05 -10.99 -8.59
N ALA A 262 7.75 -11.16 -8.81
CA ALA A 262 7.16 -12.44 -9.15
C ALA A 262 6.91 -12.60 -10.66
N GLY A 263 6.83 -11.50 -11.40
CA GLY A 263 6.57 -11.54 -12.84
C GLY A 263 5.84 -10.31 -13.35
N THR A 264 4.94 -10.51 -14.31
CA THR A 264 4.17 -9.45 -14.98
C THR A 264 2.71 -9.88 -15.16
N ILE A 265 1.77 -8.95 -14.95
CA ILE A 265 0.39 -9.07 -15.43
C ILE A 265 0.35 -8.66 -16.90
N THR A 266 -0.18 -9.51 -17.77
CA THR A 266 -0.25 -9.26 -19.21
C THR A 266 -1.47 -8.40 -19.58
N PRO A 267 -1.47 -7.76 -20.77
CA PRO A 267 -2.63 -7.04 -21.29
C PRO A 267 -3.92 -7.88 -21.39
N GLU A 268 -3.80 -9.21 -21.43
CA GLU A 268 -4.92 -10.16 -21.48
C GLU A 268 -5.43 -10.60 -20.10
N GLY A 269 -4.91 -10.03 -19.00
CA GLY A 269 -5.31 -10.39 -17.63
C GLY A 269 -4.71 -11.72 -17.14
N GLY A 270 -3.54 -12.12 -17.67
CA GLY A 270 -2.81 -13.31 -17.21
C GLY A 270 -1.56 -12.96 -16.40
N ILE A 271 -0.97 -13.96 -15.73
CA ILE A 271 0.34 -13.83 -15.04
C ILE A 271 1.41 -14.54 -15.86
N VAL A 272 2.50 -13.85 -16.16
CA VAL A 272 3.76 -14.45 -16.63
C VAL A 272 4.76 -14.37 -15.49
N GLU A 273 5.09 -15.51 -14.89
CA GLU A 273 6.04 -15.55 -13.78
C GLU A 273 7.48 -15.35 -14.26
N ASP A 274 8.26 -14.63 -13.46
CA ASP A 274 9.71 -14.58 -13.63
C ASP A 274 10.28 -15.99 -13.41
N VAL A 275 11.12 -16.45 -14.35
CA VAL A 275 11.83 -17.72 -14.16
C VAL A 275 12.86 -17.55 -13.06
N ILE A 276 12.53 -18.00 -11.84
CA ILE A 276 13.50 -18.10 -10.75
C ILE A 276 14.50 -19.19 -11.15
N THR A 277 15.62 -18.79 -11.73
CA THR A 277 16.78 -19.69 -11.80
C THR A 277 17.29 -19.81 -10.37
N PRO A 278 17.29 -21.00 -9.73
CA PRO A 278 17.87 -21.13 -8.41
C PRO A 278 19.33 -20.72 -8.50
N GLY A 279 19.65 -19.53 -7.97
CA GLY A 279 21.02 -19.07 -7.86
C GLY A 279 21.80 -20.13 -7.12
N ALA A 280 22.86 -20.62 -7.77
CA ALA A 280 23.79 -21.60 -7.22
C ALA A 280 24.05 -21.26 -5.75
N ALA A 281 23.64 -22.18 -4.86
CA ALA A 281 24.17 -22.20 -3.51
C ALA A 281 25.68 -22.14 -3.67
N GLY A 282 26.29 -21.03 -3.26
CA GLY A 282 27.73 -20.89 -3.19
C GLY A 282 28.23 -22.03 -2.32
N SER A 283 28.73 -23.08 -2.97
CA SER A 283 29.48 -24.14 -2.35
C SER A 283 30.65 -23.46 -1.65
N ALA A 284 30.53 -23.28 -0.33
CA ALA A 284 31.65 -23.10 0.56
C ALA A 284 32.50 -24.37 0.49
N ALA A 285 33.35 -24.44 -0.53
CA ALA A 285 34.41 -25.41 -0.58
C ALA A 285 35.55 -24.88 0.28
N ASP A 286 35.62 -25.47 1.46
CA ASP A 286 36.81 -25.63 2.29
C ASP A 286 38.09 -25.67 1.44
N GLN A 287 38.94 -24.65 1.59
CA GLN A 287 40.35 -24.72 1.27
C GLN A 287 41.13 -24.22 2.48
N SER A 288 41.26 -25.12 3.45
CA SER A 288 42.37 -25.16 4.39
C SER A 288 43.59 -25.83 3.74
N ASP A 289 44.80 -25.38 4.13
CA ASP A 289 46.16 -25.86 3.76
C ASP A 289 46.70 -25.43 2.37
N ARG A 290 47.80 -24.66 2.13
CA ARG A 290 49.00 -24.12 2.85
C ARG A 290 49.74 -23.14 1.89
N PRO A 291 50.97 -22.62 2.17
CA PRO A 291 51.52 -21.91 3.33
C PRO A 291 52.08 -20.50 2.96
N VAL A 292 52.58 -19.84 4.01
CA VAL A 292 53.18 -18.50 4.13
C VAL A 292 54.49 -18.29 3.34
N GLU A 293 54.55 -17.20 2.56
CA GLU A 293 55.72 -16.32 2.31
C GLU A 293 55.09 -14.91 2.08
N GLY A 294 55.42 -13.80 2.72
CA GLY A 294 56.67 -13.35 3.32
C GLY A 294 57.14 -12.11 2.57
N ASP A 295 56.52 -10.93 2.77
CA ASP A 295 57.21 -9.63 2.83
C ASP A 295 56.23 -8.45 2.99
N ALA A 296 56.62 -7.50 3.83
CA ALA A 296 56.12 -6.13 3.94
C ALA A 296 57.36 -5.21 4.11
N PRO A 297 57.30 -3.87 4.04
CA PRO A 297 56.23 -2.96 3.59
C PRO A 297 56.75 -1.84 2.65
N ALA A 298 55.86 -0.96 2.17
CA ALA A 298 56.15 0.44 1.83
C ALA A 298 54.82 1.21 1.87
N GLU A 299 54.55 2.02 2.89
CA GLU A 299 54.79 3.47 2.93
C GLU A 299 54.15 4.23 1.75
N GLY A 300 53.17 5.09 2.05
CA GLY A 300 52.49 5.92 1.06
C GLY A 300 51.34 6.74 1.64
N ASP A 301 51.69 7.70 2.49
CA ASP A 301 51.06 9.02 2.73
C ASP A 301 49.52 9.17 2.75
N VAL A 302 49.06 9.45 3.97
CA VAL A 302 47.83 10.18 4.28
C VAL A 302 48.08 11.67 4.05
N GLN A 303 47.33 12.29 3.15
CA GLN A 303 47.13 13.75 3.18
C GLN A 303 45.72 14.07 3.66
N VAL A 304 45.70 14.68 4.85
CA VAL A 304 44.60 15.42 5.42
C VAL A 304 44.67 16.84 4.85
N GLU A 305 43.62 17.28 4.17
CA GLU A 305 43.33 18.71 4.01
C GLU A 305 41.95 18.97 4.59
N GLY A 306 41.93 19.87 5.58
CA GLY A 306 40.73 20.41 6.19
C GLY A 306 40.34 21.74 5.56
N GLU A 307 39.60 22.51 6.36
CA GLU A 307 38.97 23.81 6.06
C GLU A 307 37.66 23.71 5.24
N ALA A 308 36.58 24.41 5.57
CA ALA A 308 36.31 25.33 6.67
C ALA A 308 34.79 25.43 6.90
N THR A 309 34.49 25.81 8.13
CA THR A 309 33.23 26.30 8.68
C THR A 309 32.57 27.42 7.87
N ALA A 310 31.24 27.35 7.72
CA ALA A 310 30.40 28.53 7.53
C ALA A 310 29.06 28.33 8.24
N GLU A 311 28.95 28.88 9.46
CA GLU A 311 27.69 29.18 10.13
C GLU A 311 26.95 30.32 9.40
N LYS A 312 25.60 30.21 9.35
CA LYS A 312 24.60 31.30 9.55
C LYS A 312 23.18 30.83 9.15
N PRO A 313 22.10 31.47 9.63
CA PRO A 313 21.69 31.58 11.02
C PRO A 313 20.27 31.03 11.25
N VAL A 314 19.94 30.84 12.52
CA VAL A 314 18.60 30.54 13.05
C VAL A 314 17.62 31.66 12.71
N ALA A 315 16.47 31.29 12.13
CA ALA A 315 15.26 32.09 12.15
C ALA A 315 14.29 31.48 13.16
N SER A 316 14.16 32.14 14.31
CA SER A 316 13.07 31.98 15.27
C SER A 316 11.89 32.81 14.80
N ASP A 317 10.69 32.24 14.71
CA ASP A 317 9.45 33.01 14.79
C ASP A 317 8.52 32.32 15.81
N PRO A 318 7.99 33.06 16.80
CA PRO A 318 7.29 32.51 17.95
C PRO A 318 5.79 32.46 17.66
N ASN A 319 5.13 31.37 18.05
CA ASN A 319 3.69 31.40 18.23
C ASN A 319 3.35 30.67 19.54
N ASP A 320 3.36 31.47 20.59
CA ASP A 320 2.93 31.16 21.94
C ASP A 320 1.80 32.15 22.25
N PRO A 321 0.54 31.71 22.41
CA PRO A 321 -0.50 32.52 23.02
C PRO A 321 -0.70 32.04 24.46
N ASP A 322 0.03 32.66 25.38
CA ASP A 322 -0.36 32.75 26.79
C ASP A 322 -1.70 33.49 26.92
N GLY A 323 -2.50 33.08 27.92
CA GLY A 323 -3.26 34.05 28.69
C GLY A 323 -4.70 33.68 29.01
N GLU A 324 -4.87 32.72 29.91
CA GLU A 324 -6.03 32.64 30.81
C GLU A 324 -6.23 33.97 31.58
N SER A 325 -7.49 34.32 31.82
CA SER A 325 -7.89 35.29 32.83
C SER A 325 -8.99 34.65 33.69
N ASP A 326 -8.65 34.29 34.92
CA ASP A 326 -9.58 34.14 36.03
C ASP A 326 -8.88 34.63 37.32
N ASP A 327 -9.67 35.35 38.14
CA ASP A 327 -9.41 36.05 39.41
C ASP A 327 -8.77 37.46 39.41
#